data_AF-A0A0B5QF87-F1
#
_entry.id   AF-A0A0B5QF87-F1
#
_cell.length_a   1.000
_cell.length_b   1.000
_cell.length_c   1.000
_cell.angle_alpha   90.00
_cell.angle_beta   90.00
_cell.angle_gamma   90.00
#
_symmetry.space_group_name_H-M   'P 1'
#
loop_
_entity.id
_entity.type
_entity.pdbx_description
1 polymer ?
#
loop_
_entity_poly.entity_id
_entity_poly.type
_entity_poly.pdbx_seq_one_letter_code
_entity_poly.pdbx_strand_id
1 'polypeptide(L)'
;MKVAVLLDIHGNGVALKYAIRDFKKLGISKIVILGDVVMKGPMPSEVLKLLDDEELEVLAWIKMHCLDEKIEYNIANEPLQKEAH
;
A
#
# COMPACT_ATOMS: atom_id res chain seq x y z
N MET A 1 10.62 12.73 -15.28
CA MET A 1 9.80 11.65 -14.70
C MET A 1 9.53 12.00 -13.24
N LYS A 2 8.29 11.87 -12.75
CA LYS A 2 7.95 12.10 -11.34
C LYS A 2 7.54 10.78 -10.70
N VAL A 3 7.98 10.53 -9.48
CA VAL A 3 7.64 9.34 -8.68
C VAL A 3 7.17 9.83 -7.32
N ALA A 4 6.03 9.34 -6.84
CA ALA A 4 5.59 9.59 -5.47
C ALA A 4 6.16 8.54 -4.53
N VAL A 5 6.51 8.96 -3.32
CA VAL A 5 6.94 8.07 -2.25
C VAL A 5 5.85 8.06 -1.20
N LEU A 6 5.28 6.89 -0.95
CA LEU A 6 4.33 6.65 0.13
C LEU A 6 5.04 6.00 1.31
N LEU A 7 4.78 6.53 2.50
CA LEU A 7 5.11 5.90 3.78
C LEU A 7 3.88 5.09 4.23
N ASP A 8 3.78 4.78 5.52
CA ASP A 8 2.74 3.91 6.07
C ASP A 8 1.32 4.34 5.69
N ILE A 9 0.60 3.44 5.03
CA ILE A 9 -0.80 3.59 4.62
C ILE A 9 -1.73 3.07 5.72
N HIS A 10 -1.32 2.02 6.45
CA HIS A 10 -2.07 1.42 7.56
C HIS A 10 -3.56 1.22 7.25
N GLY A 11 -3.86 0.61 6.09
CA GLY A 11 -5.22 0.32 5.63
C GLY A 11 -6.15 1.54 5.54
N ASN A 12 -5.61 2.76 5.45
CA ASN A 12 -6.40 3.98 5.32
C ASN A 12 -6.76 4.25 3.85
N GLY A 13 -7.78 3.55 3.35
CA GLY A 13 -8.25 3.68 1.97
C GLY A 13 -8.73 5.09 1.61
N VAL A 14 -9.32 5.82 2.57
CA VAL A 14 -9.75 7.21 2.35
C VAL A 14 -8.55 8.10 2.07
N ALA A 15 -7.51 8.06 2.90
CA ALA A 15 -6.31 8.88 2.70
C ALA A 15 -5.61 8.52 1.38
N LEU A 16 -5.46 7.23 1.08
CA LEU A 16 -4.83 6.78 -0.16
C LEU A 16 -5.58 7.27 -1.40
N LYS A 17 -6.92 7.22 -1.40
CA LYS A 17 -7.75 7.71 -2.51
C LYS A 17 -7.51 9.19 -2.80
N TYR A 18 -7.39 10.02 -1.77
CA TYR A 18 -7.10 11.45 -1.97
C TYR A 18 -5.67 11.68 -2.43
N ALA A 19 -4.69 10.93 -1.90
CA ALA A 19 -3.30 10.99 -2.38
C ALA A 19 -3.19 10.62 -3.87
N ILE A 20 -3.84 9.53 -4.31
CA ILE A 20 -3.89 9.12 -5.72
C ILE A 20 -4.52 10.21 -6.59
N ARG A 21 -5.61 10.86 -6.11
CA ARG A 21 -6.22 11.98 -6.84
C ARG A 21 -5.23 13.13 -7.05
N ASP A 22 -4.41 13.44 -6.07
CA ASP A 22 -3.40 14.49 -6.20
C ASP A 22 -2.22 14.06 -7.08
N PHE A 23 -1.82 12.79 -7.04
CA PHE A 23 -0.85 12.22 -7.98
C PHE A 23 -1.31 12.39 -9.42
N LYS A 24 -2.57 12.06 -9.73
CA LYS A 24 -3.17 12.22 -11.06
C LYS A 24 -3.11 13.69 -11.52
N LYS A 25 -3.45 14.66 -10.65
CA LYS A 25 -3.32 16.10 -10.98
C LYS A 25 -1.88 16.55 -11.24
N LEU A 26 -0.92 15.94 -10.57
CA LEU A 26 0.51 16.26 -10.69
C LEU A 26 1.20 15.53 -11.85
N GLY A 27 0.50 14.64 -12.55
CA GLY A 27 1.05 13.78 -13.60
C GLY A 27 2.00 12.71 -13.05
N ILE A 28 1.72 12.19 -11.85
CA ILE A 28 2.46 11.07 -11.24
C ILE A 28 1.63 9.80 -11.44
N SER A 29 2.22 8.80 -12.07
CA SER A 29 1.64 7.47 -12.28
C SER A 29 2.50 6.34 -11.73
N LYS A 30 3.64 6.66 -11.10
CA LYS A 30 4.58 5.70 -10.54
C LYS A 30 4.80 5.98 -9.06
N ILE A 31 4.76 4.94 -8.24
CA ILE A 31 4.95 5.06 -6.79
C ILE A 31 5.99 4.08 -6.24
N VAL A 32 6.59 4.48 -5.12
CA VAL A 32 7.39 3.60 -4.24
C VAL A 32 6.75 3.62 -2.86
N ILE A 33 6.55 2.45 -2.28
CA ILE A 33 5.97 2.29 -0.93
C ILE A 33 7.10 1.87 0.03
N LEU A 34 7.31 2.63 1.10
CA LEU A 34 8.41 2.42 2.05
C LEU A 34 7.98 1.75 3.37
N GLY A 35 6.73 1.32 3.49
CA GLY A 35 6.21 0.81 4.76
C GLY A 35 4.85 0.13 4.68
N ASP A 36 4.12 0.16 5.77
CA ASP A 36 2.97 -0.70 6.02
C ASP A 36 1.74 -0.32 5.20
N VAL A 37 1.27 -1.24 4.36
CA VAL A 37 0.11 -1.01 3.49
C VAL A 37 -1.22 -1.21 4.23
N VAL A 38 -1.35 -2.27 5.03
CA VAL A 38 -2.64 -2.72 5.60
C VAL A 38 -2.67 -2.79 7.14
N MET A 39 -1.53 -2.66 7.83
CA MET A 39 -1.43 -2.96 9.26
C MET A 39 -2.45 -2.17 10.10
N LYS A 40 -3.29 -2.90 10.88
CA LYS A 40 -4.29 -2.39 11.84
C LYS A 40 -5.31 -1.36 11.27
N GLY A 41 -5.35 -1.21 9.96
CA GLY A 41 -6.17 -0.22 9.28
C GLY A 41 -7.63 -0.60 9.12
N PRO A 42 -8.54 0.40 9.01
CA PRO A 42 -9.97 0.13 8.91
C PRO A 42 -10.42 -0.37 7.53
N MET A 43 -9.62 -0.18 6.47
CA MET A 43 -10.01 -0.45 5.08
C MET A 43 -8.91 -1.17 4.27
N PRO A 44 -8.38 -2.33 4.74
CA PRO A 44 -7.27 -3.01 4.09
C PRO A 44 -7.57 -3.43 2.65
N SER A 45 -8.77 -3.98 2.40
CA SER A 45 -9.16 -4.40 1.05
C SER A 45 -9.33 -3.24 0.07
N GLU A 46 -9.78 -2.07 0.54
CA GLU A 46 -9.88 -0.88 -0.31
C GLU A 46 -8.49 -0.38 -0.70
N VAL A 47 -7.55 -0.39 0.24
CA VAL A 47 -6.15 -0.04 -0.05
C VAL A 47 -5.57 -0.97 -1.10
N LEU A 48 -5.75 -2.28 -0.96
CA LEU A 48 -5.20 -3.24 -1.92
C LEU A 48 -5.83 -3.06 -3.31
N LYS A 49 -7.15 -2.80 -3.41
CA LYS A 49 -7.81 -2.47 -4.68
C LYS A 49 -7.28 -1.18 -5.32
N LEU A 50 -7.02 -0.15 -4.52
CA LEU A 50 -6.48 1.13 -5.02
C LEU A 50 -5.03 1.01 -5.51
N LEU A 51 -4.26 0.07 -4.95
CA LEU A 51 -2.87 -0.20 -5.38
C LEU A 51 -2.78 -1.15 -6.58
N ASP A 52 -3.87 -1.84 -6.92
CA ASP A 52 -4.00 -2.71 -8.09
C ASP A 52 -4.63 -1.96 -9.30
N ASP A 53 -4.68 -0.63 -9.26
CA ASP A 53 -5.17 0.24 -10.34
C ASP A 53 -4.17 0.26 -11.51
N GLU A 54 -4.63 -0.07 -12.73
CA GLU A 54 -3.80 -0.08 -13.95
C GLU A 54 -3.17 1.30 -14.28
N GLU A 55 -3.75 2.40 -13.79
CA GLU A 55 -3.21 3.74 -13.98
C GLU A 55 -2.08 4.10 -12.98
N LEU A 56 -1.83 3.25 -11.98
CA LEU A 56 -0.86 3.48 -10.90
C LEU A 56 0.14 2.32 -10.78
N GLU A 57 1.34 2.53 -11.31
CA GLU A 57 2.41 1.53 -11.27
C GLU A 57 3.16 1.57 -9.94
N VAL A 58 3.08 0.48 -9.17
CA VAL A 58 3.91 0.24 -7.98
C VAL A 58 5.29 -0.27 -8.40
N LEU A 59 6.29 0.61 -8.38
CA LEU A 59 7.66 0.25 -8.81
C LEU A 59 8.40 -0.61 -7.79
N ALA A 60 8.17 -0.33 -6.51
CA ALA A 60 8.80 -1.05 -5.41
C ALA A 60 7.94 -0.90 -4.15
N TRP A 61 7.89 -1.98 -3.37
CA TRP A 61 7.32 -1.99 -2.03
C TRP A 61 8.35 -2.58 -1.07
N ILE A 62 8.84 -1.74 -0.16
CA ILE A 62 9.76 -2.14 0.89
C ILE A 62 8.92 -2.56 2.09
N LYS A 63 9.01 -3.85 2.42
CA LYS A 63 8.43 -4.38 3.64
C LYS A 63 9.21 -3.85 4.84
N MET A 64 8.59 -2.97 5.63
CA MET A 64 9.16 -2.51 6.89
C MET A 64 8.88 -3.55 7.98
N HIS A 65 9.83 -3.77 8.88
CA HIS A 65 9.66 -4.70 9.98
C HIS A 65 8.89 -3.99 11.10
N CYS A 66 7.58 -4.26 11.18
CA CYS A 66 6.77 -3.77 12.28
C CYS A 66 6.79 -4.79 13.42
N LEU A 67 7.12 -4.36 14.65
CA LEU A 67 7.29 -5.21 15.83
C LEU A 67 5.96 -5.78 16.39
N ASP A 68 4.87 -5.70 15.64
CA ASP A 68 3.55 -6.19 16.03
C ASP A 68 3.15 -7.41 15.19
N GLU A 69 3.26 -8.58 15.79
CA GLU A 69 2.70 -9.81 15.25
C GLU A 69 1.17 -9.72 15.20
N LYS A 70 0.60 -9.64 13.99
CA LYS A 70 -0.33 -10.65 13.45
C LYS A 70 -1.12 -10.07 12.26
N ILE A 71 -1.07 -10.83 11.17
CA ILE A 71 -1.77 -10.68 9.89
C ILE A 71 -1.09 -9.71 8.90
N GLU A 72 -0.28 -10.29 8.02
CA GLU A 72 0.18 -9.66 6.78
C GLU A 72 -0.69 -10.15 5.61
N TYR A 73 -1.03 -9.27 4.67
CA TYR A 73 -1.71 -9.62 3.42
C TYR A 73 -0.74 -9.44 2.25
N ASN A 74 -0.78 -10.36 1.29
CA ASN A 74 -0.09 -10.16 0.01
C ASN A 74 -0.92 -9.22 -0.91
N ILE A 75 -0.34 -8.82 -2.05
CA ILE A 75 -1.03 -7.98 -3.05
C ILE A 75 -2.32 -8.67 -3.55
N ALA A 76 -2.34 -10.01 -3.57
CA ALA A 76 -3.52 -10.81 -3.92
C ALA A 76 -4.60 -10.88 -2.82
N ASN A 77 -4.52 -10.06 -1.76
CA ASN A 77 -5.44 -10.07 -0.61
C ASN A 77 -5.45 -11.38 0.20
N GLU A 78 -4.47 -12.25 0.03
CA GLU A 78 -4.39 -13.49 0.81
C GLU A 78 -3.59 -13.27 2.09
N PRO A 79 -4.06 -13.81 3.23
CA PRO A 79 -3.28 -13.81 4.45
C PRO A 79 -2.01 -14.64 4.22
N LEU A 80 -0.84 -14.02 4.44
CA LEU A 80 0.43 -14.73 4.44
C LEU A 80 0.44 -15.66 5.65
N GLN A 81 0.35 -16.98 5.41
CA GLN A 81 0.57 -17.97 6.45
C GLN A 81 2.03 -17.86 6.91
N LYS A 82 2.27 -17.59 8.19
CA LYS A 82 3.61 -17.68 8.76
C LYS A 82 3.94 -19.15 9.00
N GLU A 83 5.06 -19.62 8.43
CA GLU A 83 5.80 -20.75 9.00
C GLU A 83 6.27 -20.31 10.38
N ALA A 84 5.85 -21.05 11.41
CA ALA A 84 6.28 -20.83 12.78
C ALA A 84 7.77 -21.21 12.89
N HIS A 85 8.62 -20.23 13.19
CA HIS A 85 9.98 -20.47 13.68
C HIS A 85 9.99 -20.39 15.21
#